data_AF-A0A365L6T8-F1
#
_entry.id   AF-A0A365L6T8-F1
#
_cell.length_a   1.000
_cell.length_b   1.000
_cell.length_c   1.000
_cell.angle_alpha   90.00
_cell.angle_beta   90.00
_cell.angle_gamma   90.00
#
_symmetry.space_group_name_H-M   'P 1'
#
loop_
_entity.id
_entity.type
_entity.pdbx_description
1 polymer ?
#
loop_
_entity_poly.entity_id
_entity_poly.type
_entity_poly.pdbx_seq_one_letter_code
_entity_poly.pdbx_strand_id
1 'polypeptide(L)'
;MTKTQFVKRITHPDYGELYQFFELDEATREETLLDPFDAGLLLMAVEEEGLPEILAITSKRGADATGYYAGEQFVVHKGSKFAASTTAKCPKKYVKLREKLILEGLLIPLHNQLFLMEDYEFESVRSAMGTVIGGWAKGPHGWKGKKTT
;
A
#
# COMPACT_ATOMS: atom_id res chain seq x y z
N MET A 1 17.70 -34.78 -12.44
CA MET A 1 18.85 -33.87 -12.36
C MET A 1 18.58 -32.95 -11.21
N THR A 2 19.38 -33.03 -10.15
CA THR A 2 19.25 -32.16 -8.99
C THR A 2 19.87 -30.82 -9.36
N LYS A 3 19.09 -29.75 -9.26
CA LYS A 3 19.52 -28.39 -9.58
C LYS A 3 19.40 -27.56 -8.31
N THR A 4 20.45 -26.83 -7.98
CA THR A 4 20.48 -25.97 -6.78
C THR A 4 20.51 -24.51 -7.20
N GLN A 5 19.66 -23.68 -6.60
CA GLN A 5 19.62 -22.24 -6.87
C GLN A 5 20.31 -21.47 -5.73
N PHE A 6 21.06 -20.43 -6.07
CA PHE A 6 21.78 -19.62 -5.07
C PHE A 6 22.05 -18.19 -5.56
N VAL A 7 22.44 -17.31 -4.63
CA VAL A 7 22.66 -15.88 -4.90
C VAL A 7 24.09 -15.48 -4.58
N LYS A 8 24.74 -14.75 -5.49
CA LYS A 8 26.04 -14.11 -5.26
C LYS A 8 25.86 -12.61 -5.09
N ARG A 9 26.49 -12.05 -4.07
CA ARG A 9 26.62 -10.60 -3.89
C ARG A 9 27.83 -10.09 -4.66
N ILE A 10 27.64 -9.04 -5.45
CA ILE A 10 28.70 -8.38 -6.22
C ILE A 10 28.71 -6.88 -5.91
N THR A 11 29.87 -6.25 -6.05
CA THR A 11 30.01 -4.80 -5.88
C THR A 11 30.15 -4.16 -7.26
N HIS A 12 29.22 -3.29 -7.61
CA HIS A 12 29.23 -2.51 -8.85
C HIS A 12 29.68 -1.07 -8.57
N PRO A 13 30.61 -0.50 -9.35
CA PRO A 13 31.15 0.84 -9.11
C PRO A 13 30.07 1.93 -9.09
N ASP A 14 29.06 1.84 -9.96
CA ASP A 14 28.01 2.86 -10.08
C ASP A 14 26.75 2.59 -9.24
N TYR A 15 26.51 1.33 -8.84
CA TYR A 15 25.23 0.92 -8.24
C TYR A 15 25.37 0.34 -6.82
N GLY A 16 26.59 0.25 -6.29
CA GLY A 16 26.85 -0.30 -4.97
C GLY A 16 26.73 -1.82 -4.95
N GLU A 17 26.11 -2.39 -3.91
CA GLU A 17 25.94 -3.84 -3.79
C GLU A 17 24.78 -4.33 -4.67
N LEU A 18 25.06 -5.28 -5.56
CA LEU A 18 24.07 -5.96 -6.40
C LEU A 18 24.05 -7.46 -6.08
N TYR A 19 22.95 -8.11 -6.47
CA TYR A 19 22.74 -9.54 -6.28
C TYR A 19 22.52 -10.20 -7.64
N GLN A 20 23.23 -11.31 -7.89
CA GLN A 20 23.07 -12.15 -9.09
C GLN A 20 22.61 -13.54 -8.69
N PHE A 21 21.68 -14.09 -9.46
CA PHE A 21 21.06 -15.39 -9.20
C PHE A 21 21.61 -16.43 -10.17
N PHE A 22 21.90 -17.61 -9.64
CA PHE A 22 22.51 -18.70 -10.39
C PHE A 22 21.78 -20.02 -10.15
N GLU A 23 21.80 -20.88 -11.16
CA GLU A 23 21.44 -22.29 -11.07
C GLU A 23 22.70 -23.15 -11.26
N LEU A 24 22.93 -24.09 -10.34
CA LEU A 24 23.97 -25.09 -10.42
C LEU A 24 23.34 -26.42 -10.85
N ASP A 25 23.81 -26.96 -11.98
CA ASP A 25 23.55 -28.36 -12.31
C ASP A 25 24.51 -29.25 -11.52
N GLU A 26 24.00 -30.05 -10.57
CA GLU A 26 24.85 -30.87 -9.70
C GLU A 26 25.62 -31.97 -10.46
N ALA A 27 25.16 -32.35 -11.66
CA ALA A 27 25.80 -33.38 -12.46
C ALA A 27 26.96 -32.83 -13.30
N THR A 28 26.81 -31.65 -13.89
CA THR A 28 27.86 -31.03 -14.73
C THR A 28 28.73 -30.02 -13.99
N ARG A 29 28.29 -29.58 -12.79
CA ARG A 29 28.85 -28.44 -12.04
C ARG A 29 28.89 -27.14 -12.83
N GLU A 30 28.02 -27.01 -13.81
CA GLU A 30 27.90 -25.81 -14.62
C GLU A 30 27.01 -24.79 -13.90
N GLU A 31 27.47 -23.55 -13.83
CA GLU A 31 26.74 -22.42 -13.28
C GLU A 31 26.14 -21.60 -14.42
N THR A 32 24.82 -21.45 -14.42
CA THR A 32 24.12 -20.59 -15.38
C THR A 32 23.50 -19.39 -14.68
N LEU A 33 23.63 -18.22 -15.31
CA LEU A 33 22.90 -17.02 -14.87
C LEU A 33 21.42 -17.26 -15.05
N LEU A 34 20.67 -16.84 -14.05
CA LEU A 34 19.25 -17.08 -13.99
C LEU A 34 18.51 -15.78 -13.70
N ASP A 35 17.46 -15.53 -14.46
CA ASP A 35 16.54 -14.43 -14.19
C ASP A 35 15.61 -14.82 -13.02
N PRO A 36 15.65 -14.08 -11.90
CA PRO A 36 14.93 -14.49 -10.71
C PRO A 36 13.42 -14.23 -10.78
N PHE A 37 12.93 -13.47 -11.76
CA PHE A 37 11.50 -13.32 -12.04
C PHE A 37 10.97 -14.51 -12.84
N ASP A 38 11.68 -14.91 -13.90
CA ASP A 38 11.29 -16.07 -14.73
C ASP A 38 11.35 -17.38 -13.94
N ALA A 39 12.33 -17.51 -13.03
CA ALA A 39 12.48 -18.69 -12.19
C ALA A 39 11.59 -18.70 -10.93
N GLY A 40 10.84 -17.61 -10.68
CA GLY A 40 10.01 -17.48 -9.48
C GLY A 40 10.78 -17.39 -8.15
N LEU A 41 12.10 -17.13 -8.18
CA LEU A 41 12.92 -16.96 -6.98
C LEU A 41 12.56 -15.72 -6.18
N LEU A 42 12.18 -14.63 -6.86
CA LEU A 42 11.67 -13.43 -6.20
C LEU A 42 10.21 -13.55 -5.76
N LEU A 43 9.44 -14.44 -6.41
CA LEU A 43 8.11 -14.81 -5.93
C LEU A 43 8.19 -15.60 -4.62
N MET A 44 9.24 -16.42 -4.43
CA MET A 44 9.48 -17.12 -3.16
C MET A 44 10.05 -16.21 -2.04
N ALA A 45 10.62 -15.05 -2.38
CA ALA A 45 11.05 -14.03 -1.41
C ALA A 45 9.91 -13.10 -0.99
N VAL A 46 8.79 -13.11 -1.71
CA VAL A 46 7.50 -12.74 -1.14
C VAL A 46 7.01 -14.01 -0.46
N GLU A 47 7.39 -14.22 0.80
CA GLU A 47 6.58 -15.12 1.62
C GLU A 47 5.12 -14.71 1.39
N GLU A 48 4.26 -15.66 1.00
CA GLU A 48 2.80 -15.48 1.08
C GLU A 48 2.38 -15.36 2.56
N GLU A 49 3.09 -14.58 3.38
CA GLU A 49 2.49 -13.94 4.55
C GLU A 49 1.50 -12.90 4.01
N GLY A 50 0.32 -13.42 3.68
CA GLY A 50 -0.86 -12.78 3.11
C GLY A 50 -0.72 -11.29 2.85
N LEU A 51 -0.47 -10.93 1.57
CA LEU A 51 -0.62 -9.55 1.11
C LEU A 51 -1.94 -9.00 1.67
N PRO A 52 -1.89 -7.86 2.39
CA PRO A 52 -3.02 -7.43 3.18
C PRO A 52 -4.19 -7.11 2.25
N GLU A 53 -5.40 -7.54 2.63
CA GLU A 53 -6.60 -7.32 1.81
C GLU A 53 -6.78 -5.82 1.54
N ILE A 54 -6.68 -5.43 0.27
CA ILE A 54 -6.88 -4.04 -0.13
C ILE A 54 -8.38 -3.75 -0.15
N LEU A 55 -8.77 -2.79 0.69
CA LEU A 55 -10.11 -2.28 0.76
C LEU A 55 -10.22 -0.93 0.05
N ALA A 56 -11.39 -0.65 -0.51
CA ALA A 56 -11.72 0.58 -1.21
C ALA A 56 -12.96 1.24 -0.59
N ILE A 57 -12.99 2.57 -0.58
CA ILE A 57 -14.15 3.37 -0.17
C ILE A 57 -14.44 4.45 -1.18
N THR A 58 -15.73 4.64 -1.46
CA THR A 58 -16.22 5.75 -2.27
C THR A 58 -17.35 6.49 -1.57
N SER A 59 -17.55 7.76 -1.90
CA SER A 59 -18.69 8.53 -1.40
C SER A 59 -19.25 9.50 -2.43
N LYS A 60 -20.54 9.85 -2.29
CA LYS A 60 -21.24 10.84 -3.14
C LYS A 60 -20.58 12.23 -3.13
N ARG A 61 -19.73 12.54 -2.13
CA ARG A 61 -19.00 13.81 -2.02
C ARG A 61 -17.58 13.73 -2.63
N GLY A 62 -17.31 12.71 -3.43
CA GLY A 62 -16.05 12.57 -4.14
C GLY A 62 -14.91 11.97 -3.30
N ALA A 63 -15.22 11.20 -2.26
CA ALA A 63 -14.17 10.34 -1.70
C ALA A 63 -13.97 9.13 -2.62
N ASP A 64 -12.72 8.76 -2.86
CA ASP A 64 -12.28 7.60 -3.63
C ASP A 64 -10.87 7.22 -3.15
N ALA A 65 -10.80 6.24 -2.26
CA ALA A 65 -9.58 5.90 -1.54
C ALA A 65 -9.42 4.38 -1.41
N THR A 66 -8.17 3.95 -1.27
CA THR A 66 -7.84 2.55 -0.95
C THR A 66 -6.94 2.47 0.27
N GLY A 67 -6.98 1.34 0.96
CA GLY A 67 -6.18 1.11 2.16
C GLY A 67 -6.24 -0.32 2.63
N TYR A 68 -5.48 -0.65 3.66
CA TYR A 68 -5.35 -2.00 4.19
C TYR A 68 -5.12 -1.99 5.71
N TYR A 69 -5.36 -3.14 6.34
CA TYR A 69 -5.09 -3.32 7.77
C TYR A 69 -3.60 -3.58 8.01
N ALA A 70 -3.02 -2.84 8.96
CA ALA A 70 -1.67 -3.04 9.47
C ALA A 70 -1.77 -3.34 10.98
N GLY A 71 -1.97 -4.61 11.33
CA GLY A 71 -2.30 -5.00 12.71
C GLY A 71 -3.63 -4.37 13.17
N GLU A 72 -3.59 -3.59 14.26
CA GLU A 72 -4.76 -2.87 14.78
C GLU A 72 -5.03 -1.53 14.05
N GLN A 73 -4.09 -1.10 13.21
CA GLN A 73 -4.13 0.17 12.50
C GLN A 73 -4.66 0.00 11.07
N PHE A 74 -4.89 1.12 10.40
CA PHE A 74 -5.36 1.13 9.01
C PHE A 74 -4.60 2.15 8.19
N VAL A 75 -3.93 1.70 7.14
CA VAL A 75 -3.15 2.55 6.24
C VAL A 75 -4.01 2.92 5.04
N VAL A 76 -4.08 4.20 4.70
CA VAL A 76 -4.69 4.69 3.46
C VAL A 76 -3.58 5.04 2.49
N HIS A 77 -3.67 4.51 1.26
CA HIS A 77 -2.65 4.70 0.26
C HIS A 77 -2.55 6.15 -0.22
N LYS A 78 -1.31 6.59 -0.47
CA LYS A 78 -0.96 7.75 -1.28
C LYS A 78 -1.78 7.79 -2.56
N GLY A 79 -2.18 8.99 -2.95
CA GLY A 79 -3.00 9.24 -4.11
C GLY A 79 -4.50 9.01 -3.90
N SER A 80 -4.89 8.58 -2.70
CA SER A 80 -6.30 8.52 -2.31
C SER A 80 -6.93 9.91 -2.30
N LYS A 81 -8.21 9.97 -2.71
CA LYS A 81 -9.01 11.18 -2.79
C LYS A 81 -9.99 11.22 -1.63
N PHE A 82 -9.88 12.25 -0.81
CA PHE A 82 -10.79 12.49 0.29
C PHE A 82 -11.90 13.43 -0.19
N ALA A 83 -13.09 13.30 0.39
CA ALA A 83 -14.21 14.17 0.05
C ALA A 83 -13.86 15.64 0.35
N ALA A 84 -14.16 16.56 -0.59
CA ALA A 84 -13.88 18.00 -0.45
C ALA A 84 -14.52 18.65 0.78
N SER A 85 -15.70 18.17 1.17
CA SER A 85 -16.47 18.76 2.26
C SER A 85 -16.89 17.73 3.30
N THR A 86 -17.18 18.24 4.50
CA THR A 86 -17.70 17.46 5.61
C THR A 86 -19.21 17.63 5.74
N THR A 87 -19.90 16.65 6.32
CA THR A 87 -21.31 16.79 6.66
C THR A 87 -21.46 17.64 7.93
N ALA A 88 -22.62 18.29 8.10
CA ALA A 88 -22.93 19.06 9.31
C ALA A 88 -22.82 18.25 10.61
N LYS A 89 -22.99 16.92 10.53
CA LYS A 89 -22.88 16.01 11.68
C LYS A 89 -21.50 15.33 11.78
N CYS A 90 -20.52 15.69 10.94
CA CYS A 90 -19.20 15.09 10.97
C CYS A 90 -18.55 15.29 12.35
N PRO A 91 -18.06 14.21 13.02
CA PRO A 91 -17.37 14.36 14.29
C PRO A 91 -16.17 15.32 14.20
N LYS A 92 -16.10 16.27 15.15
CA LYS A 92 -15.04 17.31 15.19
C LYS A 92 -13.62 16.76 15.11
N LYS A 93 -13.38 15.56 15.66
CA LYS A 93 -12.07 14.90 15.59
C LYS A 93 -11.59 14.63 14.15
N TYR A 94 -12.50 14.25 13.25
CA TYR A 94 -12.14 14.00 11.84
C TYR A 94 -11.90 15.30 11.08
N VAL A 95 -12.66 16.35 11.41
CA VAL A 95 -12.44 17.69 10.85
C VAL A 95 -11.06 18.21 11.27
N LYS A 96 -10.75 18.17 12.56
CA LYS A 96 -9.44 18.58 13.09
C LYS A 96 -8.29 17.78 12.49
N LEU A 97 -8.47 16.47 12.29
CA LEU A 97 -7.45 15.65 11.66
C LEU A 97 -7.23 16.08 10.20
N ARG A 98 -8.29 16.33 9.42
CA ARG A 98 -8.14 16.87 8.06
C ARG A 98 -7.41 18.20 8.05
N GLU A 99 -7.78 19.12 8.92
CA GLU A 99 -7.13 20.43 9.04
C GLU A 99 -5.64 20.28 9.37
N LYS A 100 -5.30 19.41 10.33
CA LYS A 100 -3.91 19.08 10.66
C LYS A 100 -3.15 18.55 9.44
N LEU A 101 -3.70 17.56 8.72
CA LEU A 101 -3.05 16.97 7.55
C LEU A 101 -2.89 17.97 6.39
N ILE A 102 -3.82 18.93 6.26
CA ILE A 102 -3.69 20.02 5.28
C ILE A 102 -2.55 20.96 5.68
N LEU A 103 -2.47 21.34 6.95
CA LEU A 103 -1.38 22.19 7.45
C LEU A 103 0.00 21.52 7.33
N GLU A 104 0.05 20.19 7.47
CA GLU A 104 1.26 19.38 7.29
C GLU A 104 1.60 19.12 5.82
N GLY A 105 0.75 19.54 4.86
CA GLY A 105 0.96 19.31 3.43
C GLY A 105 0.68 17.87 2.97
N LEU A 106 0.21 17.00 3.86
CA LEU A 106 -0.16 15.62 3.55
C LEU A 106 -1.49 15.50 2.80
N LEU A 107 -2.42 16.45 3.03
CA LEU A 107 -3.65 16.59 2.25
C LEU A 107 -3.64 17.91 1.47
N ILE A 108 -3.64 17.83 0.15
CA ILE A 108 -3.65 19.01 -0.72
C ILE A 108 -5.02 19.20 -1.36
N PRO A 109 -5.65 20.38 -1.25
CA PRO A 109 -6.86 20.69 -2.02
C PRO A 109 -6.58 20.65 -3.52
N LEU A 110 -7.28 19.77 -4.23
CA LEU A 110 -7.19 19.67 -5.69
C LEU A 110 -8.60 19.58 -6.28
N HIS A 111 -9.01 20.62 -7.00
CA HIS A 111 -10.37 20.79 -7.50
C HIS A 111 -11.42 20.62 -6.40
N ASN A 112 -12.30 19.63 -6.53
CA ASN A 112 -13.40 19.34 -5.60
C ASN A 112 -13.09 18.11 -4.71
N GLN A 113 -11.82 17.88 -4.39
CA GLN A 113 -11.32 16.78 -3.55
C GLN A 113 -10.09 17.22 -2.75
N LEU A 114 -9.71 16.44 -1.74
CA LEU A 114 -8.40 16.57 -1.09
C LEU A 114 -7.56 15.35 -1.47
N PHE A 115 -6.32 15.57 -1.90
CA PHE A 115 -5.43 14.51 -2.39
C PHE A 115 -4.41 14.16 -1.32
N LEU A 116 -4.28 12.87 -1.01
CA LEU A 116 -3.32 12.36 -0.04
C LEU A 116 -1.94 12.18 -0.68
N MET A 117 -0.92 12.83 -0.13
CA MET A 117 0.41 12.91 -0.74
C MET A 117 1.33 11.73 -0.40
N GLU A 118 1.05 11.05 0.71
CA GLU A 118 1.84 9.93 1.24
C GLU A 118 0.90 8.92 1.92
N ASP A 119 1.35 7.68 2.09
CA ASP A 119 0.59 6.70 2.87
C ASP A 119 0.37 7.24 4.29
N TYR A 120 -0.85 7.14 4.80
CA TYR A 120 -1.19 7.66 6.12
C TYR A 120 -1.80 6.57 7.00
N GLU A 121 -1.17 6.37 8.15
CA GLU A 121 -1.57 5.41 9.17
C GLU A 121 -2.61 6.02 10.11
N PHE A 122 -3.77 5.40 10.19
CA PHE A 122 -4.83 5.74 11.12
C PHE A 122 -4.85 4.75 12.28
N GLU A 123 -5.13 5.26 13.48
CA GLU A 123 -5.38 4.46 14.69
C GLU A 123 -6.49 3.40 14.54
N SER A 124 -7.38 3.56 13.55
CA SER A 124 -8.39 2.56 13.22
C SER A 124 -9.02 2.81 11.85
N VAL A 125 -9.57 1.76 11.25
CA VAL A 125 -10.38 1.83 10.00
C VAL A 125 -11.53 2.83 10.10
N ARG A 126 -12.10 3.01 11.30
CA ARG A 126 -13.19 3.96 11.55
C ARG A 126 -12.69 5.39 11.49
N SER A 127 -11.48 5.64 12.01
CA SER A 127 -10.83 6.95 11.92
C SER A 127 -10.49 7.29 10.47
N ALA A 128 -9.91 6.33 9.75
CA ALA A 128 -9.67 6.44 8.30
C ALA A 128 -10.95 6.78 7.55
N MET A 129 -12.02 5.99 7.75
CA MET A 129 -13.29 6.21 7.07
C MET A 129 -13.89 7.60 7.32
N GLY A 130 -13.99 8.01 8.58
CA GLY A 130 -14.58 9.29 8.95
C GLY A 130 -13.79 10.47 8.36
N THR A 131 -12.46 10.35 8.36
CA THR A 131 -11.54 11.33 7.80
C THR A 131 -11.56 11.33 6.28
N VAL A 132 -11.68 10.19 5.60
CA VAL A 132 -11.74 10.11 4.13
C VAL A 132 -13.06 10.64 3.58
N ILE A 133 -14.21 10.27 4.17
CA ILE A 133 -15.53 10.66 3.64
C ILE A 133 -16.06 11.98 4.20
N GLY A 134 -15.46 12.50 5.28
CA GLY A 134 -15.88 13.75 5.91
C GLY A 134 -17.25 13.60 6.58
N GLY A 135 -17.48 12.51 7.29
CA GLY A 135 -18.79 12.19 7.85
C GLY A 135 -18.74 11.15 8.95
N TRP A 136 -19.91 10.65 9.34
CA TRP A 136 -19.99 9.57 10.31
C TRP A 136 -19.45 8.27 9.72
N ALA A 137 -18.51 7.67 10.43
CA ALA A 137 -17.98 6.35 10.10
C ALA A 137 -18.92 5.26 10.63
N LYS A 138 -19.70 4.64 9.74
CA LYS A 138 -20.46 3.40 10.00
C LYS A 138 -19.65 2.13 9.63
N GLY A 139 -18.84 1.63 10.55
CA GLY A 139 -18.26 0.27 10.53
C GLY A 139 -17.44 -0.14 9.29
N PRO A 140 -17.06 -1.42 9.18
CA PRO A 140 -16.36 -1.99 8.02
C PRO A 140 -17.17 -1.90 6.73
N HIS A 141 -18.49 -1.76 6.81
CA HIS A 141 -19.39 -1.74 5.63
C HIS A 141 -19.14 -0.60 4.63
N GLY A 142 -18.36 0.43 5.00
CA GLY A 142 -17.96 1.49 4.07
C GLY A 142 -16.73 1.12 3.22
N TRP A 143 -15.82 0.30 3.75
CA TRP A 143 -14.65 -0.21 3.05
C TRP A 143 -14.97 -1.58 2.46
N LYS A 144 -14.71 -1.76 1.16
CA LYS A 144 -15.08 -2.98 0.43
C LYS A 144 -13.84 -3.58 -0.20
N GLY A 145 -13.69 -4.91 -0.15
CA GLY A 145 -12.63 -5.59 -0.89
C GLY A 145 -12.60 -5.14 -2.34
N LYS A 146 -11.44 -4.72 -2.83
CA LYS A 146 -11.27 -4.31 -4.22
C LYS A 146 -11.48 -5.56 -5.08
N LYS A 147 -12.58 -5.63 -5.83
CA LYS A 147 -12.78 -6.70 -6.82
C LYS A 147 -11.74 -6.52 -7.92
N THR A 148 -10.75 -7.41 -7.95
CA THR A 148 -9.88 -7.59 -9.11
C THR A 148 -10.78 -8.00 -10.27
N THR A 149 -10.91 -7.15 -11.29
CA THR A 149 -11.56 -7.46 -12.57
C THR A 149 -10.47 -7.53 -13.62
#